data_AF-A0A4E0R2L9-F1
#
_entry.id   AF-A0A4E0R2L9-F1
#
_cell.length_a   1.000
_cell.length_b   1.000
_cell.length_c   1.000
_cell.angle_alpha   90.00
_cell.angle_beta   90.00
_cell.angle_gamma   90.00
#
_symmetry.space_group_name_H-M   'P 1'
#
loop_
_entity.id
_entity.type
_entity.pdbx_description
1 polymer ?
#
loop_
_entity_poly.entity_id
_entity_poly.type
_entity_poly.pdbx_seq_one_letter_code
_entity_poly.pdbx_strand_id
1 'polypeptide(L)'
;IKEYYILDAQRERTQFFRLNKTRRIYKAIKPQKGDIIKSKVLPGFQFRISDLFEKPSIEEMVENKVYQQFVMPNYLREKQAHQAEKQARILAEQRAKQLAEQLRIFEMKQV
;
A
#
# COMPACT_ATOMS: atom_id res chain seq x y z
N ILE A 1 6.24 18.48 22.68
CA ILE A 1 6.12 17.92 21.31
C ILE A 1 7.12 16.76 21.18
N LYS A 2 6.74 15.60 20.60
CA LYS A 2 7.61 14.40 20.53
C LYS A 2 8.36 14.28 19.18
N GLU A 3 7.74 14.75 18.10
CA GLU A 3 8.31 14.91 16.76
C GLU A 3 7.81 16.24 16.19
N TYR A 4 8.64 16.94 15.42
CA TYR A 4 8.23 18.10 14.63
C TYR A 4 8.92 18.09 13.27
N TYR A 5 8.23 18.62 12.26
CA TYR A 5 8.67 18.64 10.87
C TYR A 5 8.66 20.08 10.38
N ILE A 6 9.81 20.55 9.90
CA ILE A 6 9.97 21.83 9.23
C ILE A 6 9.86 21.53 7.74
N LEU A 7 8.87 22.12 7.08
CA LEU A 7 8.66 21.96 5.64
C LEU A 7 8.96 23.30 4.98
N ASP A 8 9.80 23.24 3.95
CA ASP A 8 10.17 24.39 3.13
C ASP A 8 9.79 24.08 1.69
N ALA A 9 9.03 24.96 1.05
CA ALA A 9 8.58 24.79 -0.34
C ALA A 9 9.75 24.59 -1.31
N GLN A 10 10.92 25.18 -1.03
CA GLN A 10 12.13 25.08 -1.85
C GLN A 10 13.02 23.88 -1.46
N ARG A 11 12.57 23.02 -0.54
CA ARG A 11 13.29 21.86 0.02
C ARG A 11 14.49 22.20 0.92
N GLU A 12 15.17 23.33 0.70
CA GLU A 12 16.46 23.66 1.33
C GLU A 12 16.46 23.58 2.86
N ARG A 13 15.37 24.01 3.50
CA ARG A 13 15.23 24.03 4.96
C ARG A 13 14.33 22.91 5.50
N THR A 14 13.96 21.94 4.66
CA THR A 14 13.12 20.83 5.09
C THR A 14 13.89 19.90 6.03
N GLN A 15 13.43 19.80 7.28
CA GLN A 15 14.11 19.03 8.32
C GLN A 15 13.11 18.37 9.26
N PHE A 16 13.44 17.16 9.70
CA PHE A 16 12.56 16.35 10.53
C PHE A 16 13.25 16.04 11.85
N PHE A 17 12.58 16.23 12.98
CA PHE A 17 13.18 16.08 14.29
C PHE A 17 12.35 15.24 15.24
N ARG A 18 13.04 14.50 16.11
CA ARG A 18 12.45 13.70 17.18
C ARG A 18 13.11 14.01 18.50
N LEU A 19 12.30 14.15 19.54
CA LEU A 19 12.79 14.34 20.91
C LEU A 19 13.48 13.05 21.39
N ASN A 20 14.77 13.15 21.70
CA ASN A 20 15.48 12.10 22.42
C ASN A 20 15.10 12.17 23.90
N LYS A 21 14.32 11.19 24.40
CA LYS A 21 13.81 11.20 25.78
C LYS A 21 14.92 11.26 26.83
N THR A 22 16.02 10.53 26.62
CA THR A 22 17.14 10.43 27.57
C THR A 22 17.90 11.75 27.69
N ARG A 23 18.23 12.38 26.56
CA ARG A 23 19.05 13.59 26.53
C ARG A 23 18.23 14.89 26.50
N ARG A 24 16.91 14.79 26.42
CA ARG A 24 15.96 15.91 26.28
C ARG A 24 16.26 16.88 25.12
N ILE A 25 17.05 16.45 24.13
CA ILE A 25 17.38 17.21 22.92
C ILE A 25 16.67 16.64 21.70
N TYR A 26 16.36 17.49 20.74
CA TYR A 26 15.88 17.05 19.45
C TYR A 26 17.03 16.54 18.59
N LYS A 27 16.79 15.44 17.88
CA LYS A 27 17.71 14.86 16.92
C LYS A 27 17.03 14.76 15.57
N ALA A 28 17.79 15.03 14.50
CA ALA A 28 17.33 14.83 13.15
C ALA A 28 16.87 13.38 12.92
N ILE A 29 15.72 13.22 12.29
CA ILE A 29 15.21 11.92 11.85
C ILE A 29 15.90 11.62 10.52
N LYS A 30 16.73 10.59 10.51
CA LYS A 30 17.35 10.09 9.28
C LYS A 30 16.30 9.33 8.46
N PRO A 31 16.20 9.58 7.15
CA PRO A 31 15.40 8.75 6.25
C PRO A 31 15.86 7.28 6.28
N GLN A 32 14.92 6.38 6.07
CA GLN A 32 15.17 4.96 5.84
C GLN A 32 15.14 4.66 4.34
N LYS A 33 15.81 3.57 3.93
CA LYS A 33 15.76 2.97 2.58
C LYS A 33 15.47 4.00 1.47
N GLY A 34 16.44 4.86 1.18
CA GLY A 34 16.25 6.04 0.33
C GLY A 34 15.83 7.25 1.17
N ASP A 35 14.69 7.84 0.84
CA ASP A 35 14.20 9.12 1.36
C ASP A 35 12.87 8.99 2.14
N ILE A 36 12.61 7.84 2.74
CA ILE A 36 11.38 7.57 3.51
C ILE A 36 11.55 7.98 4.97
N ILE A 37 10.71 8.89 5.47
CA ILE A 37 10.59 9.21 6.89
C ILE A 37 9.53 8.31 7.51
N LYS A 38 9.89 7.65 8.62
CA LYS A 38 8.94 6.90 9.46
C LYS A 38 8.82 7.51 10.85
N SER A 39 7.59 7.83 11.25
CA SER A 39 7.33 8.29 12.61
C SER A 39 7.48 7.13 13.59
N LYS A 40 8.07 7.42 14.75
CA LYS A 40 8.06 6.52 15.92
C LYS A 40 7.01 6.96 16.94
N VAL A 41 6.42 8.14 16.75
CA VAL A 41 5.37 8.69 17.61
C VAL A 41 3.99 8.31 17.08
N LEU A 42 3.84 8.22 15.76
CA LEU A 42 2.62 7.80 15.07
C LEU A 42 2.92 6.48 14.34
N PRO A 43 2.62 5.32 14.95
CA PRO A 43 2.84 4.03 14.33
C PRO A 43 2.13 3.93 12.97
N GLY A 44 2.82 3.41 11.96
CA GLY A 44 2.30 3.31 10.59
C GLY A 44 2.38 4.60 9.77
N PHE A 45 2.58 5.76 10.40
CA PHE A 45 2.75 7.01 9.66
C PHE A 45 4.16 7.11 9.06
N GLN A 46 4.19 7.22 7.74
CA GLN A 46 5.41 7.34 6.96
C GLN A 46 5.12 8.12 5.67
N PHE A 47 6.15 8.71 5.09
CA PHE A 47 6.06 9.41 3.81
C PHE A 47 7.44 9.44 3.14
N ARG A 48 7.45 9.62 1.83
CA ARG A 48 8.66 9.86 1.06
C ARG A 48 8.92 11.37 0.98
N ILE A 49 10.17 11.79 1.15
CA ILE A 49 10.52 13.22 1.11
C ILE A 49 10.30 13.79 -0.30
N SER A 50 10.65 13.06 -1.36
CA SER A 50 10.42 13.50 -2.75
C SER A 50 8.94 13.82 -3.01
N ASP A 51 8.04 12.97 -2.52
CA ASP A 51 6.60 13.06 -2.76
C ASP A 51 5.95 14.28 -2.07
N LEU A 52 6.60 14.89 -1.06
CA LEU A 52 6.15 16.17 -0.50
C LEU A 52 6.18 17.31 -1.53
N PHE A 53 7.00 17.17 -2.55
CA PHE A 53 7.26 18.20 -3.56
C PHE A 53 6.78 17.78 -4.94
N GLU A 54 6.94 16.50 -5.29
CA GLU A 54 6.45 15.91 -6.54
C GLU A 54 4.92 15.82 -6.55
N LYS A 55 4.29 15.72 -5.37
CA LYS A 55 2.83 15.69 -5.19
C LYS A 55 2.17 14.66 -6.11
N PRO A 56 2.50 13.36 -5.93
CA PRO A 56 1.89 12.30 -6.72
C PRO A 56 0.36 12.33 -6.58
N SER A 57 -0.33 11.86 -7.62
CA SER A 57 -1.78 11.79 -7.60
C SER A 57 -2.27 10.78 -6.55
N ILE A 58 -3.54 10.88 -6.15
CA ILE A 58 -4.12 9.92 -5.20
C ILE A 58 -4.05 8.50 -5.76
N GLU A 59 -4.30 8.33 -7.06
CA GLU A 59 -4.23 7.04 -7.76
C GLU A 59 -2.83 6.43 -7.69
N GLU A 60 -1.78 7.23 -7.88
CA GLU A 60 -0.39 6.79 -7.74
C GLU A 60 -0.05 6.42 -6.30
N MET A 61 -0.57 7.17 -5.33
CA MET A 61 -0.36 6.89 -3.91
C MET A 61 -1.08 5.61 -3.45
N VAL A 62 -2.30 5.35 -3.93
CA VAL A 62 -3.08 4.16 -3.56
C VAL A 62 -2.31 2.87 -3.84
N GLU A 63 -1.66 2.74 -5.00
CA GLU A 63 -0.92 1.54 -5.37
C GLU A 63 0.51 1.48 -4.78
N ASN A 64 0.97 2.58 -4.17
CA ASN A 64 2.31 2.68 -3.65
C ASN A 64 2.39 2.11 -2.22
N LYS A 65 3.30 1.14 -2.01
CA LYS A 65 3.51 0.46 -0.72
C LYS A 65 3.83 1.40 0.45
N VAL A 66 4.35 2.60 0.18
CA VAL A 66 4.58 3.62 1.21
C VAL A 66 3.26 4.14 1.77
N TYR A 67 2.22 4.27 0.94
CA TYR A 67 0.97 4.99 1.22
C TYR A 67 -0.27 4.12 1.33
N GLN A 68 -0.27 2.91 0.75
CA GLN A 68 -1.42 2.00 0.65
C GLN A 68 -2.16 1.72 1.97
N GLN A 69 -1.49 1.87 3.12
CA GLN A 69 -2.10 1.62 4.44
C GLN A 69 -2.96 2.79 4.94
N PHE A 70 -2.83 3.97 4.35
CA PHE A 70 -3.51 5.19 4.80
C PHE A 70 -4.19 5.99 3.69
N VAL A 71 -3.80 5.80 2.43
CA VAL A 71 -4.51 6.39 1.28
C VAL A 71 -5.57 5.41 0.78
N MET A 72 -6.84 5.79 0.95
CA MET A 72 -8.03 5.02 0.53
C MET A 72 -7.96 3.51 0.85
N PRO A 73 -7.69 3.11 2.10
CA PRO A 73 -7.51 1.69 2.45
C PRO A 73 -8.76 0.82 2.20
N ASN A 74 -9.96 1.41 2.24
CA ASN A 74 -11.21 0.69 1.93
C ASN A 74 -11.33 0.39 0.44
N TYR A 75 -10.96 1.34 -0.41
CA TYR A 75 -10.96 1.16 -1.86
C TYR A 75 -10.03 0.03 -2.29
N LEU A 76 -8.82 -0.06 -1.71
CA LEU A 76 -7.91 -1.17 -2.00
C LEU A 76 -8.49 -2.53 -1.60
N ARG A 77 -9.14 -2.60 -0.43
CA ARG A 77 -9.80 -3.83 0.02
C ARG A 77 -10.92 -4.25 -0.92
N GLU A 78 -11.76 -3.31 -1.33
CA GLU A 78 -12.85 -3.56 -2.29
C GLU A 78 -12.31 -3.97 -3.67
N LYS A 79 -11.28 -3.28 -4.17
CA LYS A 79 -10.61 -3.63 -5.43
C LYS A 79 -10.06 -5.06 -5.40
N GLN A 80 -9.41 -5.46 -4.31
CA GLN A 80 -8.89 -6.81 -4.12
C GLN A 80 -10.01 -7.85 -4.02
N ALA A 81 -11.08 -7.55 -3.27
CA ALA A 81 -12.23 -8.44 -3.15
C ALA A 81 -12.90 -8.70 -4.52
N HIS A 82 -13.13 -7.64 -5.29
CA HIS A 82 -13.72 -7.74 -6.63
C HIS A 82 -12.81 -8.52 -7.60
N GLN A 83 -11.49 -8.33 -7.51
CA GLN A 83 -10.54 -9.12 -8.31
C GLN A 83 -10.58 -10.61 -7.95
N ALA A 84 -10.62 -10.93 -6.65
CA ALA A 84 -10.70 -12.31 -6.16
C ALA A 84 -12.02 -12.98 -6.59
N GLU A 85 -13.15 -12.27 -6.48
CA GLU A 85 -14.45 -12.75 -6.95
C GLU A 85 -14.43 -13.05 -8.45
N LYS A 86 -13.89 -12.13 -9.27
CA LYS A 86 -13.77 -12.32 -10.71
C LYS A 86 -12.93 -13.56 -11.05
N GLN A 87 -11.81 -13.76 -10.35
CA GLN A 87 -10.96 -14.95 -10.54
C GLN A 87 -11.68 -16.23 -10.11
N ALA A 88 -12.40 -16.22 -8.98
CA ALA A 88 -13.17 -17.36 -8.51
C ALA A 88 -14.28 -17.75 -9.50
N ARG A 89 -14.97 -16.77 -10.09
CA ARG A 89 -16.00 -17.01 -11.10
C ARG A 89 -15.42 -17.69 -12.34
N ILE A 90 -14.30 -17.18 -12.87
CA ILE A 90 -13.63 -17.77 -14.04
C ILE A 90 -13.21 -19.21 -13.75
N LEU A 91 -12.64 -19.48 -12.57
CA LEU A 91 -12.22 -20.82 -12.19
C LEU A 91 -13.40 -21.79 -12.04
N ALA A 92 -14.52 -21.33 -11.46
CA ALA A 92 -15.74 -22.12 -11.34
C ALA A 92 -16.32 -22.48 -12.71
N GLU A 93 -16.38 -21.51 -13.63
CA GLU A 93 -16.83 -21.73 -15.02
C GLU A 93 -15.94 -22.75 -15.75
N GLN A 94 -14.62 -22.65 -15.59
CA GLN A 94 -13.67 -23.61 -16.18
C GLN A 94 -13.88 -25.02 -15.64
N ARG A 95 -14.02 -25.17 -14.31
CA ARG A 95 -14.29 -26.47 -13.67
C ARG A 95 -15.62 -27.06 -14.12
N ALA A 96 -16.67 -26.24 -14.21
CA ALA A 96 -17.98 -26.68 -14.69
C ALA A 96 -17.90 -27.21 -16.13
N LYS A 97 -17.19 -26.51 -17.02
CA LYS A 97 -16.96 -26.96 -18.41
C LYS A 97 -16.18 -28.26 -18.48
N GLN A 98 -15.11 -28.39 -17.69
CA GLN A 98 -14.31 -29.62 -17.64
C GLN A 98 -15.14 -30.81 -17.15
N LEU A 99 -15.95 -30.62 -16.11
CA LEU A 99 -16.81 -31.67 -15.58
C LEU A 99 -17.90 -32.07 -16.58
N ALA A 100 -18.53 -31.10 -17.23
CA ALA A 100 -19.54 -31.36 -18.26
C ALA A 100 -18.95 -32.18 -19.44
N GLU A 101 -17.74 -31.85 -19.87
CA GLU A 101 -17.08 -32.62 -20.93
C GLU A 101 -16.70 -34.03 -20.47
N GLN A 102 -16.22 -34.20 -19.23
CA GLN A 102 -15.94 -35.53 -18.68
C GLN A 102 -17.20 -36.40 -18.60
N LEU A 103 -18.33 -35.83 -18.16
CA LEU A 103 -19.61 -36.52 -18.12
C LEU A 103 -20.07 -36.90 -19.53
N ARG A 104 -19.99 -35.98 -20.51
CA ARG A 104 -20.32 -36.25 -21.90
C ARG A 104 -19.49 -37.40 -22.49
N ILE A 105 -18.17 -37.40 -22.25
CA ILE A 105 -17.28 -38.47 -22.69
C ILE A 105 -17.61 -39.81 -21.99
N PHE A 106 -17.97 -39.76 -20.71
CA PHE A 106 -18.36 -40.96 -19.97
C PHE A 106 -19.66 -41.57 -20.50
N GLU A 107 -20.69 -40.75 -20.74
CA GLU A 107 -21.95 -41.18 -21.34
C GLU A 107 -21.74 -41.76 -22.75
N MET A 108 -20.91 -41.13 -23.59
CA MET A 108 -20.59 -41.65 -24.93
C MET A 108 -19.85 -43.00 -24.93
N LYS A 109 -19.21 -43.39 -23.82
CA LYS A 109 -18.52 -44.68 -23.68
C LYS A 109 -19.43 -45.80 -23.15
N GLN A 110 -20.62 -45.48 -22.67
CA GLN A 110 -21.59 -46.44 -22.11
C GLN A 110 -22.68 -46.85 -23.13
N VAL A 111 -22.72 -46.19 -24.29
CA VAL A 111 -23.56 -46.50 -25.46
C VAL A 111 -22.73 -47.27 -26.48
#